data_AF-A0A2H0XBC0-F1
#
_entry.id   AF-A0A2H0XBC0-F1
#
_cell.length_a   1.000
_cell.length_b   1.000
_cell.length_c   1.000
_cell.angle_alpha   90.00
_cell.angle_beta   90.00
_cell.angle_gamma   90.00
#
_symmetry.space_group_name_H-M   'P 1'
#
loop_
_entity.id
_entity.type
_entity.pdbx_description
1 polymer ?
#
loop_
_entity_poly.entity_id
_entity_poly.type
_entity_poly.pdbx_seq_one_letter_code
_entity_poly.pdbx_strand_id
1 'polypeptide(L)'
;MPTEKTTQAEKFEFAELESLAQKVAQIQGMPAELKERLSKMLSRLNRMATTGGYAEQFDNISRYIDTVSSIPWVATTKDQLNLEEAKKLLDKTHFGMDTTKERIL
;
A
#
# COMPACT_ATOMS: atom_id res chain seq x y z
N MET A 1 17.64 -33.58 -8.73
CA MET A 1 16.19 -33.50 -8.95
C MET A 1 15.79 -32.03 -8.94
N PRO A 2 15.46 -31.43 -10.09
CA PRO A 2 14.98 -30.06 -10.14
C PRO A 2 13.47 -30.06 -9.87
N THR A 3 13.04 -29.37 -8.82
CA THR A 3 11.63 -29.07 -8.57
C THR A 3 11.18 -28.02 -9.58
N GLU A 4 10.48 -28.45 -10.62
CA GLU A 4 9.66 -27.58 -11.47
C GLU A 4 8.60 -26.93 -10.58
N LYS A 5 8.87 -25.72 -10.09
CA LYS A 5 7.79 -24.84 -9.63
C LYS A 5 6.99 -24.50 -10.87
N THR A 6 5.91 -25.24 -11.09
CA THR A 6 4.81 -24.89 -11.96
C THR A 6 4.34 -23.49 -11.57
N THR A 7 4.86 -22.46 -12.25
CA THR A 7 4.19 -21.18 -12.39
C THR A 7 2.97 -21.45 -13.24
N GLN A 8 1.91 -21.98 -12.62
CA GLN A 8 0.59 -21.99 -13.22
C GLN A 8 0.24 -20.52 -13.38
N ALA A 9 0.29 -20.03 -14.63
CA ALA A 9 -0.34 -18.78 -14.98
C ALA A 9 -1.84 -18.97 -14.70
N GLU A 10 -2.30 -18.50 -13.54
CA GLU A 10 -3.72 -18.40 -13.24
C GLU A 10 -4.34 -17.57 -14.37
N LYS A 11 -5.04 -18.25 -15.29
CA LYS A 11 -5.79 -17.60 -16.35
C LYS A 11 -6.95 -16.89 -15.66
N PHE A 12 -6.93 -15.57 -15.67
CA PHE A 12 -8.06 -14.76 -15.22
C PHE A 12 -9.11 -14.77 -16.33
N GLU A 13 -10.35 -15.16 -16.01
CA GLU A 13 -11.46 -15.12 -16.99
C GLU A 13 -11.89 -13.69 -17.32
N PHE A 14 -11.60 -12.73 -16.42
CA PHE A 14 -12.01 -11.34 -16.53
C PHE A 14 -10.78 -10.42 -16.65
N ALA A 15 -10.80 -9.52 -17.64
CA ALA A 15 -9.74 -8.54 -17.88
C ALA A 15 -9.51 -7.59 -16.68
N GLU A 16 -10.55 -7.34 -15.90
CA GLU A 16 -10.48 -6.49 -14.70
C GLU A 16 -9.60 -7.10 -13.61
N LEU A 17 -9.63 -8.43 -13.45
CA LEU A 17 -8.79 -9.15 -12.48
C LEU A 17 -7.31 -9.14 -12.89
N GLU A 18 -7.04 -9.25 -14.20
CA GLU A 18 -5.68 -9.13 -14.73
C GLU A 18 -5.11 -7.73 -14.47
N SER A 19 -5.90 -6.69 -14.70
CA SER A 19 -5.53 -5.30 -14.39
C SER A 19 -5.22 -5.09 -12.90
N LEU A 20 -6.03 -5.66 -12.00
CA LEU A 20 -5.77 -5.61 -10.56
C LEU A 20 -4.48 -6.36 -10.18
N ALA A 21 -4.24 -7.53 -10.77
CA ALA A 21 -3.00 -8.28 -10.54
C ALA A 21 -1.76 -7.51 -11.02
N GLN A 22 -1.85 -6.85 -12.17
CA GLN A 22 -0.78 -5.98 -12.68
C GLN A 22 -0.54 -4.78 -11.77
N LYS A 23 -1.60 -4.09 -11.30
CA LYS A 23 -1.48 -3.02 -10.31
C LYS A 23 -0.72 -3.48 -9.07
N VAL A 24 -1.09 -4.62 -8.50
CA VAL A 24 -0.40 -5.17 -7.32
C VAL A 24 1.06 -5.49 -7.61
N ALA A 25 1.38 -5.99 -8.81
CA ALA A 25 2.76 -6.31 -9.21
C ALA A 25 3.63 -5.06 -9.44
N GLN A 26 3.03 -3.93 -9.84
CA GLN A 26 3.73 -2.66 -10.07
C GLN A 26 4.08 -1.91 -8.79
N ILE A 27 3.41 -2.19 -7.66
CA ILE A 27 3.69 -1.50 -6.39
C ILE A 27 5.06 -1.93 -5.88
N GLN A 28 6.01 -0.99 -5.90
CA GLN A 28 7.36 -1.17 -5.38
C GLN A 28 7.38 -0.97 -3.86
N GLY A 29 8.25 -1.70 -3.15
CA GLY A 29 8.43 -1.55 -1.70
C GLY A 29 7.36 -2.19 -0.82
N MET A 30 6.41 -2.93 -1.39
CA MET A 30 5.38 -3.61 -0.61
C MET A 30 5.99 -4.71 0.30
N PRO A 31 5.59 -4.80 1.58
CA PRO A 31 5.97 -5.90 2.45
C PRO A 31 5.58 -7.27 1.86
N ALA A 32 6.47 -8.27 2.01
CA ALA A 32 6.26 -9.60 1.43
C ALA A 32 4.96 -10.27 1.94
N GLU A 33 4.63 -10.10 3.23
CA GLU A 33 3.39 -10.62 3.80
C GLU A 33 2.15 -10.01 3.13
N LEU A 34 2.17 -8.70 2.87
CA LEU A 34 1.05 -8.00 2.24
C LEU A 34 0.86 -8.46 0.80
N LYS A 35 1.96 -8.65 0.06
CA LYS A 35 1.92 -9.19 -1.29
C LYS A 35 1.32 -10.60 -1.32
N GLU A 36 1.71 -11.47 -0.39
CA GLU A 36 1.16 -12.82 -0.28
C GLU A 36 -0.35 -12.80 0.03
N ARG A 37 -0.78 -11.93 0.95
CA ARG A 37 -2.21 -11.74 1.25
C ARG A 37 -3.01 -11.31 0.04
N LEU A 38 -2.51 -10.32 -0.72
CA LEU A 38 -3.16 -9.84 -1.94
C LEU A 38 -3.24 -10.93 -3.01
N SER A 39 -2.16 -11.71 -3.20
CA SER A 39 -2.20 -12.86 -4.12
C SER A 39 -3.24 -13.90 -3.72
N LYS A 40 -3.37 -14.22 -2.41
CA LYS A 40 -4.42 -15.13 -1.91
C LYS A 40 -5.83 -14.59 -2.15
N MET A 41 -6.03 -13.28 -1.93
CA MET A 41 -7.31 -12.61 -2.19
C MET A 41 -7.68 -12.64 -3.68
N LEU A 42 -6.72 -12.36 -4.57
CA LEU A 42 -6.91 -12.43 -6.02
C LEU A 42 -7.23 -13.86 -6.49
N SER A 43 -6.52 -14.87 -5.99
CA SER A 43 -6.81 -16.28 -6.31
C SER A 43 -8.19 -16.74 -5.81
N ARG A 44 -8.62 -16.26 -4.64
CA ARG A 44 -9.98 -16.50 -4.13
C ARG A 44 -11.03 -15.82 -5.00
N LEU A 45 -10.77 -14.57 -5.41
CA LEU A 45 -11.66 -13.80 -6.25
C LEU A 45 -11.82 -14.44 -7.64
N ASN A 46 -10.72 -14.91 -8.24
CA ASN A 46 -10.75 -15.64 -9.51
C ASN A 46 -11.62 -16.92 -9.41
N ARG A 47 -11.48 -17.69 -8.32
CA ARG A 47 -12.35 -18.86 -8.07
C ARG A 47 -13.83 -18.48 -7.95
N MET A 48 -14.15 -17.41 -7.22
CA MET A 48 -15.53 -16.96 -7.08
C MET A 48 -16.12 -16.45 -8.41
N ALA A 49 -15.29 -15.82 -9.25
CA ALA A 49 -15.69 -15.36 -10.56
C ALA A 49 -16.20 -16.52 -11.45
N THR A 50 -15.56 -17.69 -11.36
CA THR A 50 -15.99 -18.90 -12.09
C THR A 50 -17.28 -19.54 -11.56
N THR A 51 -17.64 -19.32 -10.28
CA THR A 51 -18.79 -20.00 -9.62
C THR A 51 -20.06 -19.12 -9.59
N GLY A 52 -19.94 -17.83 -9.93
CA GLY A 52 -21.02 -16.86 -9.87
C GLY A 52 -21.17 -16.25 -8.47
N GLY A 53 -21.26 -14.90 -8.40
CA GLY A 53 -21.36 -14.16 -7.14
C GLY A 53 -20.14 -13.30 -6.77
N TYR A 54 -19.36 -12.84 -7.75
CA TYR A 54 -18.08 -12.15 -7.50
C TYR A 54 -18.18 -10.64 -7.28
N ALA A 55 -19.28 -9.98 -7.66
CA ALA A 55 -19.36 -8.51 -7.73
C ALA A 55 -19.08 -7.81 -6.38
N GLU A 56 -19.74 -8.22 -5.29
CA GLU A 56 -19.56 -7.57 -3.98
C GLU A 56 -18.13 -7.75 -3.43
N GLN A 57 -17.54 -8.94 -3.59
CA GLN A 57 -16.17 -9.17 -3.15
C GLN A 57 -15.16 -8.49 -4.06
N PHE A 58 -15.45 -8.38 -5.35
CA PHE A 58 -14.62 -7.67 -6.32
C PHE A 58 -14.51 -6.19 -5.97
N ASP A 59 -15.63 -5.53 -5.68
CA ASP A 59 -15.62 -4.10 -5.31
C ASP A 59 -14.80 -3.86 -4.04
N ASN A 60 -14.99 -4.70 -3.03
CA ASN A 60 -14.25 -4.63 -1.77
C ASN A 60 -12.74 -4.85 -1.97
N ILE A 61 -12.35 -5.86 -2.74
CA ILE A 61 -10.95 -6.19 -3.00
C ILE A 61 -10.29 -5.11 -3.88
N SER A 62 -11.00 -4.61 -4.90
CA SER A 62 -10.52 -3.54 -5.77
C SER A 62 -10.25 -2.27 -4.97
N ARG A 63 -11.21 -1.85 -4.13
CA ARG A 63 -11.05 -0.70 -3.24
C ARG A 63 -9.89 -0.88 -2.26
N TYR A 64 -9.69 -2.09 -1.74
CA TYR A 64 -8.56 -2.40 -0.87
C TYR A 64 -7.23 -2.27 -1.61
N ILE A 65 -7.13 -2.85 -2.81
CA ILE A 65 -5.93 -2.74 -3.67
C ILE A 65 -5.64 -1.27 -4.00
N ASP A 66 -6.66 -0.48 -4.35
CA ASP A 66 -6.48 0.95 -4.64
C ASP A 66 -6.00 1.73 -3.40
N THR A 67 -6.50 1.39 -2.21
CA THR A 67 -6.03 1.99 -0.94
C THR A 67 -4.57 1.63 -0.66
N VAL A 68 -4.19 0.38 -0.89
CA VAL A 68 -2.80 -0.07 -0.71
C VAL A 68 -1.87 0.56 -1.76
N SER A 69 -2.38 0.79 -2.96
CA SER A 69 -1.62 1.40 -4.08
C SER A 69 -1.36 2.90 -3.87
N SER A 70 -2.21 3.59 -3.10
CA SER A 70 -2.04 5.02 -2.82
C SER A 70 -0.98 5.32 -1.76
N ILE A 71 -0.51 4.30 -1.03
CA ILE A 71 0.49 4.46 0.02
C ILE A 71 1.89 4.54 -0.62
N PRO A 72 2.69 5.58 -0.31
CA PRO A 72 4.04 5.72 -0.85
C PRO A 72 5.04 4.84 -0.09
N TRP A 73 5.03 3.52 -0.35
CA TRP A 73 5.87 2.53 0.35
C TRP A 73 7.38 2.79 0.27
N VAL A 74 7.85 3.41 -0.81
CA VAL A 74 9.28 3.68 -1.06
C VAL A 74 9.65 5.14 -0.74
N ALA A 75 8.70 6.07 -0.84
CA ALA A 75 9.02 7.48 -0.68
C ALA A 75 9.22 7.79 0.80
N THR A 76 10.44 8.15 1.16
CA THR A 76 10.78 8.64 2.50
C THR A 76 11.23 10.09 2.38
N THR A 77 10.76 10.94 3.28
CA THR A 77 11.22 12.33 3.38
C THR A 77 12.53 12.38 4.16
N LYS A 78 13.41 13.32 3.83
CA LYS A 78 14.58 13.60 4.67
C LYS A 78 14.15 14.40 5.88
N ASP A 79 14.27 13.82 7.06
CA ASP A 79 13.98 14.54 8.30
C ASP A 79 15.03 15.62 8.58
N GLN A 80 14.58 16.81 8.96
CA GLN A 80 15.43 17.92 9.39
C GLN A 80 15.35 18.09 10.90
N LEU A 81 16.28 17.45 11.62
CA LEU A 81 16.33 17.45 13.09
C LEU A 81 17.18 18.60 13.65
N ASN A 82 17.06 19.81 13.08
CA ASN A 82 17.79 20.98 13.56
C ASN A 82 16.95 21.76 14.59
N LEU A 83 17.27 21.58 15.87
CA LEU A 83 16.59 22.24 16.99
C LEU A 83 16.69 23.78 16.95
N GLU A 84 17.80 24.34 16.49
CA GLU A 84 17.94 25.80 16.41
C GLU A 84 17.06 26.41 15.33
N GLU A 85 16.97 25.76 14.17
CA GLU A 85 16.08 26.17 13.09
C GLU A 85 14.60 25.98 13.47
N ALA A 86 14.28 24.85 14.13
CA ALA A 86 12.95 24.60 14.65
C ALA A 86 12.51 25.68 15.65
N LYS A 87 13.39 26.05 16.60
CA LYS A 87 13.12 27.13 17.57
C LYS A 87 12.87 28.48 16.88
N LYS A 88 13.75 28.88 15.96
CA LYS A 88 13.61 30.15 15.21
C LYS A 88 12.31 30.20 14.40
N LEU A 89 11.94 29.10 13.75
CA LEU A 89 10.72 29.01 12.96
C LEU A 89 9.47 29.08 13.85
N LEU A 90 9.51 28.39 15.00
CA LEU A 90 8.42 28.37 15.98
C LEU A 90 8.20 29.75 16.61
N ASP A 91 9.27 30.45 16.96
CA ASP A 91 9.22 31.83 17.47
C ASP A 91 8.73 32.84 16.44
N LYS A 92 9.06 32.63 15.16
CA LYS A 92 8.59 33.49 14.06
C LYS A 92 7.11 33.29 13.73
N THR A 93 6.63 32.06 13.78
CA THR A 93 5.24 31.71 13.40
C THR A 93 4.25 31.85 14.55
N HIS A 94 4.72 31.79 15.80
CA HIS A 94 3.88 31.84 16.99
C HIS A 94 4.43 32.85 18.00
N PHE A 95 3.66 33.89 18.32
CA PHE A 95 4.03 34.90 19.31
C PHE A 95 3.70 34.42 20.74
N GLY A 96 4.68 34.46 21.66
CA GLY A 96 4.52 33.97 23.04
C GLY A 96 4.64 32.45 23.18
N MET A 97 3.99 31.87 24.20
CA MET A 97 3.94 30.42 24.50
C MET A 97 5.29 29.78 24.85
N ASP A 98 6.19 30.51 25.53
CA ASP A 98 7.54 30.02 25.86
C ASP A 98 7.55 28.66 26.56
N THR A 99 6.65 28.47 27.54
CA THR A 99 6.52 27.22 28.30
C THR A 99 6.01 26.03 27.48
N THR A 100 5.24 26.27 26.41
CA THR A 100 4.76 25.21 25.50
C THR A 100 5.82 24.90 24.44
N LYS A 101 6.52 25.92 23.94
CA LYS A 101 7.59 25.77 22.95
C LYS A 101 8.78 24.99 23.51
N GLU A 102 9.15 25.24 24.77
CA GLU A 102 10.18 24.47 25.48
C GLU A 102 9.83 22.99 25.70
N ARG A 103 8.56 22.60 25.59
CA ARG A 103 8.15 21.19 25.71
C ARG A 103 8.10 20.45 24.37
N ILE A 104 7.96 21.18 23.27
CA ILE A 104 7.86 20.64 21.91
C ILE A 104 9.26 20.45 21.30
N LEU A 105 10.19 21.34 21.64
CA LEU A 105 11.61 21.26 21.31
C LEU A 105 12.35 20.33 22.28
#